data_AF-A0A4D4MVR6-F1
#
_entry.id   AF-A0A4D4MVR6-F1
#
_cell.length_a   1.000
_cell.length_b   1.000
_cell.length_c   1.000
_cell.angle_alpha   90.00
_cell.angle_beta   90.00
_cell.angle_gamma   90.00
#
_symmetry.space_group_name_H-M   'P 1'
#
loop_
_entity.id
_entity.type
_entity.pdbx_description
1 polymer ?
#
loop_
_entity_poly.entity_id
_entity_poly.type
_entity_poly.pdbx_seq_one_letter_code
_entity_poly.pdbx_strand_id
1 'polypeptide(L)'
;MGLVQILLSLRLDGKEEVALHRLEKARYPKKVRELAQLEERAVELQLYGNHNLHGLLQTPEYARALLGTRRPKLSAGEMERALAARMARQSILEKESGPELSFVQEQVTLERPVGGKWC
;
A
#
# COMPACT_ATOMS: atom_id res chain seq x y z
N MET A 1 8.35 -5.26 -10.87
CA MET A 1 8.46 -3.93 -10.22
C MET A 1 7.27 -3.70 -9.29
N GLY A 2 7.14 -4.52 -8.24
CA GLY A 2 6.02 -4.43 -7.30
C GLY A 2 6.56 -4.60 -5.90
N LEU A 3 7.34 -3.63 -5.44
CA LEU A 3 8.20 -3.72 -4.26
C LEU A 3 8.57 -2.28 -3.89
N VAL A 4 8.52 -1.81 -2.66
CA VAL A 4 8.05 -2.33 -1.38
C VAL A 4 7.51 -1.05 -0.74
N GLN A 5 6.22 -0.98 -0.43
CA GLN A 5 5.81 0.01 0.56
C GLN A 5 6.34 -0.54 1.88
N ILE A 6 7.39 0.09 2.39
CA ILE A 6 8.08 -0.41 3.57
C ILE A 6 7.16 -0.09 4.74
N LEU A 7 6.57 -1.13 5.32
CA LEU A 7 5.93 -1.04 6.62
C LEU A 7 7.05 -0.79 7.65
N LEU A 8 7.10 0.43 8.16
CA LEU A 8 8.15 0.89 9.07
C LEU A 8 7.93 0.27 10.46
N SER A 9 6.69 0.25 10.93
CA SER A 9 6.30 -0.38 12.19
C SER A 9 4.82 -0.76 12.18
N LEU A 10 4.47 -1.80 12.94
CA LEU A 10 3.09 -2.22 13.20
C LEU A 10 2.99 -2.62 14.67
N ARG A 11 2.17 -1.89 15.44
CA ARG A 11 1.93 -2.21 16.85
C ARG A 11 0.68 -3.09 16.94
N LEU A 12 0.78 -4.23 17.60
CA LEU A 12 -0.37 -5.09 17.91
C LEU A 12 -0.69 -4.96 19.40
N ASP A 13 -1.96 -5.16 19.76
CA ASP A 13 -2.42 -5.00 21.14
C ASP A 13 -1.58 -5.89 22.10
N GLY A 14 -0.85 -5.25 23.02
CA GLY A 14 0.02 -5.90 24.00
C GLY A 14 1.44 -6.31 23.54
N LYS A 15 1.89 -6.00 22.32
CA LYS A 15 3.30 -6.23 21.89
C LYS A 15 3.80 -5.13 20.94
N GLU A 16 4.77 -4.34 21.39
CA GLU A 16 5.66 -3.60 20.50
C GLU A 16 6.60 -4.60 19.80
N GLU A 17 6.27 -4.99 18.56
CA GLU A 17 7.23 -5.64 17.69
C GLU A 17 7.78 -4.60 16.70
N VAL A 18 9.07 -4.26 16.83
CA VAL A 18 9.79 -3.52 15.80
C VAL A 18 9.86 -4.41 14.55
N ALA A 19 8.97 -4.15 13.59
CA ALA A 19 8.79 -4.96 12.38
C ALA A 19 10.04 -5.04 11.49
N LEU A 20 11.01 -4.15 11.67
CA LEU A 20 12.29 -4.15 10.96
C LEU A 20 13.00 -5.51 11.06
N HIS A 21 12.91 -6.19 12.21
CA HIS A 21 13.55 -7.50 12.43
C HIS A 21 12.86 -8.66 11.68
N ARG A 22 11.60 -8.50 11.25
CA ARG A 22 10.93 -9.49 10.39
C ARG A 22 11.12 -9.25 8.90
N LEU A 23 11.50 -8.05 8.49
CA LEU A 23 11.75 -7.75 7.07
C LEU A 23 12.99 -8.45 6.51
N GLU A 24 13.97 -8.77 7.35
CA GLU A 24 15.12 -9.61 6.97
C GLU A 24 14.69 -11.01 6.48
N LYS A 25 13.57 -11.52 7.00
CA LYS A 25 12.95 -12.79 6.58
C LYS A 25 11.85 -12.62 5.53
N ALA A 26 11.36 -11.40 5.31
CA ALA A 26 10.30 -11.11 4.35
C ALA A 26 10.86 -10.88 2.94
N ARG A 27 11.46 -11.94 2.39
CA ARG A 27 11.78 -12.03 0.96
C ARG A 27 10.46 -12.09 0.18
N TYR A 28 9.95 -10.93 -0.25
CA TYR A 28 8.94 -10.76 -1.32
C TYR A 28 7.48 -11.25 -1.02
N PRO A 29 6.48 -10.81 -1.81
CA PRO A 29 5.13 -10.52 -1.34
C PRO A 29 4.29 -11.79 -1.12
N LYS A 30 4.27 -12.28 0.11
CA LYS A 30 3.23 -13.21 0.57
C LYS A 30 1.93 -12.44 0.78
N LYS A 31 1.12 -12.45 -0.29
CA LYS A 31 -0.33 -12.21 -0.37
C LYS A 31 -0.85 -10.92 0.29
N VAL A 32 -1.31 -10.00 -0.56
CA VAL A 32 -2.12 -8.80 -0.20
C VAL A 32 -3.24 -9.09 0.82
N ARG A 33 -3.76 -10.32 0.86
CA ARG A 33 -4.75 -10.76 1.87
C ARG A 33 -4.18 -10.90 3.28
N GLU A 34 -2.96 -11.42 3.44
CA GLU A 34 -2.30 -11.54 4.75
C GLU A 34 -1.95 -10.15 5.28
N LEU A 35 -1.56 -9.23 4.40
CA LEU A 35 -1.38 -7.82 4.76
C LEU A 35 -2.68 -7.19 5.27
N ALA A 36 -3.80 -7.36 4.54
CA ALA A 36 -5.08 -6.81 4.96
C ALA A 36 -5.56 -7.35 6.33
N GLN A 37 -5.31 -8.63 6.61
CA GLN A 37 -5.62 -9.23 7.92
C GLN A 37 -4.74 -8.70 9.06
N LEU A 38 -3.47 -8.39 8.76
CA LEU A 38 -2.57 -7.78 9.73
C LEU A 38 -2.93 -6.31 9.98
N GLU A 39 -3.35 -5.58 8.95
CA GLU A 39 -3.83 -4.20 9.05
C GLU A 39 -5.11 -4.09 9.88
N GLU A 40 -6.02 -5.05 9.73
CA GLU A 40 -7.26 -5.09 10.52
C GLU A 40 -7.02 -5.27 12.02
N ARG A 41 -5.89 -5.89 12.41
CA ARG A 41 -5.50 -6.15 13.79
C ARG A 41 -4.47 -5.15 14.35
N ALA A 42 -3.99 -4.24 13.52
CA ALA A 42 -3.01 -3.25 13.91
C ALA A 42 -3.66 -2.22 14.83
N VAL A 43 -2.89 -1.77 15.83
CA VAL A 43 -3.18 -0.62 16.68
C VAL A 43 -2.57 0.64 16.05
N GLU A 44 -1.41 0.49 15.39
CA GLU A 44 -0.70 1.57 14.69
C GLU A 44 -0.03 1.03 13.43
N LEU A 45 -0.09 1.80 12.34
CA LEU A 45 0.59 1.54 11.07
C LEU A 45 1.41 2.75 10.66
N GLN A 46 2.74 2.58 10.63
CA GLN A 46 3.66 3.59 10.08
C GLN A 46 4.21 3.11 8.74
N LEU A 47 4.00 3.91 7.70
CA LEU A 47 4.18 3.49 6.32
C LEU A 47 5.12 4.45 5.60
N TYR A 48 6.20 3.91 5.02
CA TYR A 48 7.16 4.67 4.23
C TYR A 48 6.99 4.38 2.73
N GLY A 49 6.78 5.44 1.94
CA GLY A 49 6.65 5.39 0.48
C GLY A 49 7.71 6.24 -0.21
N ASN A 50 8.43 5.66 -1.16
CA ASN A 50 9.53 6.33 -1.86
C ASN A 50 9.35 6.48 -3.38
N HIS A 51 8.75 5.48 -4.06
CA HIS A 51 8.69 5.49 -5.54
C HIS A 51 7.30 5.75 -6.11
N ASN A 52 6.25 5.51 -5.33
CA ASN A 52 4.87 5.74 -5.71
C ASN A 52 4.09 6.22 -4.50
N LEU A 53 2.97 6.92 -4.74
CA LEU A 53 2.01 7.22 -3.69
C LEU A 53 1.57 5.94 -2.98
N HIS A 54 1.42 6.02 -1.66
CA HIS A 54 1.00 4.87 -0.87
C HIS A 54 -0.36 4.34 -1.36
N GLY A 55 -0.55 3.02 -1.50
CA GLY A 55 -1.77 2.42 -2.07
C GLY A 55 -3.09 2.86 -1.42
N LEU A 56 -3.08 3.16 -0.12
CA LEU A 56 -4.22 3.73 0.62
C LEU A 56 -4.48 5.21 0.27
N LEU A 57 -3.48 5.95 -0.18
CA LEU A 57 -3.55 7.37 -0.56
C LEU A 57 -3.79 7.58 -2.06
N GLN A 58 -3.91 6.51 -2.85
CA GLN A 58 -4.06 6.60 -4.30
C GLN A 58 -5.51 6.93 -4.70
N THR A 59 -5.70 7.78 -5.70
CA THR A 59 -7.00 7.90 -6.38
C THR A 59 -7.20 6.73 -7.35
N PRO A 60 -8.44 6.45 -7.79
CA PRO A 60 -8.71 5.42 -8.79
C PRO A 60 -7.91 5.61 -10.08
N GLU A 61 -7.72 6.86 -10.53
CA GLU A 61 -6.99 7.21 -11.74
C GLU A 61 -5.51 6.89 -11.61
N TYR A 62 -4.88 7.31 -10.51
CA TYR A 62 -3.47 7.01 -10.23
C TYR A 62 -3.25 5.50 -10.10
N ALA A 63 -4.12 4.82 -9.35
CA ALA A 63 -4.06 3.38 -9.17
C ALA A 63 -4.16 2.62 -10.50
N ARG A 64 -5.08 3.03 -11.39
CA ARG A 64 -5.24 2.45 -12.72
C ARG A 64 -4.00 2.68 -13.58
N ALA A 65 -3.46 3.91 -13.61
CA ALA A 65 -2.25 4.23 -14.35
C ALA A 65 -1.05 3.39 -13.87
N LEU A 66 -0.85 3.31 -12.55
CA LEU A 66 0.20 2.51 -11.94
C LEU A 66 0.06 1.02 -12.28
N LEU A 67 -1.14 0.45 -12.16
CA LEU A 67 -1.40 -0.95 -12.54
C LEU A 67 -1.14 -1.19 -14.04
N GLY A 68 -1.35 -0.19 -14.91
CA GLY A 68 -1.06 -0.26 -16.34
C GLY A 68 0.43 -0.35 -16.69
N THR A 69 1.30 0.15 -15.81
CA THR A 69 2.76 0.02 -15.97
C THR A 69 3.26 -1.41 -15.73
N ARG A 70 2.45 -2.27 -15.08
CA ARG A 70 2.82 -3.65 -14.76
C ARG A 70 3.17 -4.44 -16.03
N ARG A 71 4.22 -5.24 -15.92
CA ARG A 71 4.58 -6.27 -16.89
C ARG A 71 4.70 -7.63 -16.17
N PRO A 72 4.09 -8.71 -16.72
CA PRO A 72 3.23 -8.75 -17.92
C PRO A 72 1.95 -7.93 -17.74
N LYS A 73 1.39 -7.45 -18.87
CA LYS A 73 0.15 -6.66 -18.87
C LYS A 73 -0.97 -7.47 -18.23
N LEU A 74 -1.78 -6.80 -17.41
CA LEU A 74 -3.03 -7.37 -16.91
C LEU A 74 -4.05 -7.38 -18.06
N SER A 75 -4.87 -8.42 -18.12
CA SER A 75 -6.11 -8.35 -18.89
C SER A 75 -7.05 -7.28 -18.31
N ALA A 76 -8.02 -6.80 -19.09
CA ALA A 76 -8.98 -5.81 -18.62
C ALA A 76 -9.71 -6.26 -17.35
N GLY A 77 -10.14 -7.52 -17.29
CA GLY A 77 -10.81 -8.08 -16.11
C GLY A 77 -9.90 -8.18 -14.88
N GLU A 78 -8.61 -8.50 -15.05
CA GLU A 78 -7.66 -8.51 -13.94
C GLU A 78 -7.33 -7.10 -13.44
N MET A 79 -7.27 -6.12 -14.34
CA MET A 79 -7.06 -4.71 -14.00
C MET A 79 -8.20 -4.19 -13.13
N GLU A 80 -9.45 -4.40 -13.54
CA GLU A 80 -10.60 -3.92 -12.77
C GLU A 80 -10.71 -4.62 -11.41
N ARG A 81 -10.42 -5.94 -11.33
CA ARG A 81 -10.35 -6.64 -10.04
C ARG A 81 -9.25 -6.09 -9.14
N ALA A 82 -8.06 -5.81 -9.68
CA ALA A 82 -6.95 -5.28 -8.91
C ALA A 82 -7.22 -3.84 -8.43
N LEU A 83 -7.84 -3.02 -9.28
CA LEU A 83 -8.26 -1.66 -8.93
C LEU A 83 -9.33 -1.69 -7.83
N ALA A 84 -10.39 -2.48 -8.00
CA ALA A 84 -11.45 -2.62 -7.01
C ALA A 84 -10.90 -3.11 -5.66
N ALA A 85 -10.03 -4.13 -5.67
CA ALA A 85 -9.39 -4.62 -4.45
C ALA A 85 -8.52 -3.55 -3.77
N ARG A 86 -7.87 -2.68 -4.55
CA ARG A 86 -7.06 -1.58 -4.01
C ARG A 86 -7.92 -0.48 -3.40
N MET A 87 -9.01 -0.08 -4.07
CA MET A 87 -9.93 0.96 -3.57
C MET A 87 -10.74 0.47 -2.36
N ALA A 88 -11.15 -0.80 -2.33
CA ALA A 88 -11.85 -1.38 -1.18
C ALA A 88 -11.02 -1.29 0.12
N ARG A 89 -9.69 -1.28 0.02
CA ARG A 89 -8.81 -1.13 1.20
C ARG A 89 -8.82 0.28 1.79
N GLN A 90 -9.26 1.31 1.07
CA GLN A 90 -9.35 2.67 1.61
C GLN A 90 -10.38 2.80 2.74
N SER A 91 -11.31 1.85 2.87
CA SER A 91 -12.24 1.79 4.00
C SER A 91 -11.57 1.79 5.37
N ILE A 92 -10.28 1.41 5.47
CA ILE A 92 -9.51 1.51 6.71
C ILE A 92 -9.31 2.97 7.19
N LEU A 93 -9.31 3.93 6.27
CA LEU A 93 -9.14 5.36 6.58
C LEU A 93 -10.38 5.97 7.26
N GLU A 94 -11.55 5.35 7.05
CA GLU A 94 -12.85 5.84 7.50
C GLU A 94 -13.36 5.10 8.75
N LYS A 95 -12.62 4.08 9.22
CA LYS A 95 -13.05 3.24 10.34
C LYS A 95 -12.83 3.98 11.67
N GLU A 96 -13.91 4.26 12.40
CA GLU A 96 -13.86 4.92 13.72
C GLU A 96 -12.99 4.19 14.75
N SER A 97 -12.93 2.85 14.65
CA SER A 97 -12.06 1.97 15.46
C SER A 97 -10.94 1.33 14.62
N GLY A 98 -10.39 2.10 13.67
CA GLY A 98 -9.22 1.72 12.87
C GLY A 98 -7.88 1.96 13.58
N PRO A 99 -6.78 1.39 13.05
CA PRO A 99 -5.43 1.72 13.53
C PRO A 99 -5.12 3.20 13.36
N GLU A 100 -4.23 3.73 14.21
CA GLU A 100 -3.59 5.02 13.93
C GLU A 100 -2.69 4.90 12.69
N LEU A 101 -2.85 5.79 11.72
CA LEU A 101 -2.18 5.72 10.43
C LEU A 101 -1.21 6.89 10.25
N SER A 102 0.07 6.59 10.03
CA SER A 102 1.09 7.58 9.72
C SER A 102 1.78 7.24 8.40
N PHE A 103 1.89 8.25 7.52
CA PHE A 103 2.47 8.10 6.19
C PHE A 103 3.66 9.06 6.03
N VAL A 104 4.82 8.50 5.74
CA VAL A 104 5.99 9.26 5.29
C VAL A 104 6.16 9.01 3.81
N GLN A 105 5.97 10.05 3.00
CA GLN A 105 6.00 9.97 1.54
C GLN A 105 7.13 10.85 0.99
N GLU A 106 8.02 10.29 0.19
CA GLU A 106 9.05 11.08 -0.47
C GLU A 106 8.43 12.03 -1.51
N GLN A 107 8.93 13.27 -1.53
CA GLN A 107 8.51 14.35 -2.42
C GLN A 107 8.56 13.96 -3.89
N VAL A 108 9.54 13.13 -4.28
CA VAL A 108 9.73 12.66 -5.66
C VAL A 108 8.46 12.02 -6.26
N THR A 109 7.57 11.48 -5.41
CA THR A 109 6.30 10.87 -5.85
C THR A 109 5.25 11.87 -6.31
N LEU A 110 5.38 13.15 -5.92
CA LEU A 110 4.56 14.26 -6.40
C LEU A 110 5.18 14.89 -7.66
N GLU A 111 6.50 14.87 -7.78
CA GLU A 111 7.24 15.44 -8.91
C GLU A 111 7.28 14.53 -10.13
N ARG A 112 7.11 13.21 -9.93
CA ARG A 112 7.13 12.19 -10.99
C ARG A 112 5.79 11.46 -11.02
N PRO A 113 4.72 12.11 -11.52
CA PRO A 113 3.39 11.51 -11.53
C PRO A 113 3.36 10.25 -12.40
N VAL A 114 2.40 9.38 -12.12
CA VAL A 114 2.11 8.19 -12.93
C VAL A 114 0.72 8.36 -13.53
N GLY A 115 0.66 8.58 -14.84
CA GLY A 115 -0.57 8.87 -15.57
C GLY A 115 -1.06 10.32 -15.39
N GLY A 116 -2.23 10.63 -15.96
CA GLY A 116 -2.77 12.00 -15.99
C GLY A 116 -2.20 12.83 -17.14
N LYS A 117 -2.51 14.13 -17.15
CA LYS A 117 -2.18 15.05 -18.29
C LYS A 117 -0.69 15.36 -18.45
N TRP A 118 0.12 15.02 -17.45
CA TRP A 118 1.54 15.36 -17.36
C TRP A 118 2.45 14.13 -17.60
N CYS A 119 1.88 13.04 -18.13
CA CYS A 119 2.54 11.76 -18.40
C CYS A 119 2.34 11.32 -19.85
#